data_AF-A0A0D3DF54-F1
#
_entry.id   AF-A0A0D3DF54-F1
#
_cell.length_a   1.000
_cell.length_b   1.000
_cell.length_c   1.000
_cell.angle_alpha   90.00
_cell.angle_beta   90.00
_cell.angle_gamma   90.00
#
_symmetry.space_group_name_H-M   'P 1'
#
loop_
_entity.id
_entity.type
_entity.pdbx_description
1 polymer ?
#
loop_
_entity_poly.entity_id
_entity_poly.type
_entity_poly.pdbx_seq_one_letter_code
_entity_poly.pdbx_strand_id
1 'polypeptide(L)' 'MRSLNLTHIWVRSDSQVLVRAINRNRGSLELHGVLSDIAGLASSFTFCFFSFVPRNSNGPANALAKICLANFESSGL' A
#
# COMPACT_ATOMS: atom_id res chain seq x y z
N MET A 1 -8.10 6.51 -9.55
CA MET A 1 -7.62 7.72 -8.82
C MET A 1 -7.86 9.02 -9.58
N ARG A 2 -7.63 9.10 -10.89
CA ARG A 2 -7.90 10.31 -11.69
C ARG A 2 -9.37 10.78 -11.71
N SER A 3 -10.33 9.91 -11.37
CA SER A 3 -11.76 10.25 -11.33
C SER A 3 -12.21 11.01 -10.08
N LEU A 4 -11.39 11.07 -9.02
CA LEU A 4 -11.79 11.65 -7.73
C LEU A 4 -11.09 12.99 -7.41
N ASN A 5 -10.22 13.50 -8.30
CA ASN A 5 -9.43 14.73 -8.12
C ASN A 5 -8.73 14.84 -6.76
N LEU A 6 -8.30 13.71 -6.19
CA LEU A 6 -7.55 13.69 -4.94
C LEU A 6 -6.12 14.15 -5.21
N THR A 7 -5.76 15.30 -4.66
CA THR A 7 -4.39 15.87 -4.78
C THR A 7 -3.54 15.59 -3.55
N HIS A 8 -4.17 15.25 -2.42
CA HIS A 8 -3.51 14.96 -1.15
C HIS A 8 -3.94 13.58 -0.66
N ILE A 9 -2.97 12.73 -0.33
CA ILE A 9 -3.24 11.39 0.18
C ILE A 9 -2.32 11.04 1.35
N TRP A 10 -2.90 10.37 2.34
CA TRP A 10 -2.18 9.73 3.42
C TRP A 10 -2.47 8.24 3.40
N VAL A 11 -1.45 7.45 3.06
CA VAL A 11 -1.51 5.99 3.00
C VAL A 11 -0.94 5.42 4.29
N ARG A 12 -1.71 4.55 4.94
CA ARG A 12 -1.32 3.90 6.21
C ARG A 12 -1.25 2.40 6.02
N SER A 13 -0.19 1.78 6.53
CA SER A 13 0.02 0.33 6.44
C SER A 13 0.54 -0.23 7.75
N ASP A 14 0.17 -1.47 8.06
CA ASP A 14 0.74 -2.24 9.18
C ASP A 14 1.99 -3.02 8.79
N SER A 15 2.48 -2.91 7.55
CA SER A 15 3.78 -3.43 7.14
C SER A 15 4.88 -2.41 7.39
N GLN A 16 5.54 -2.52 8.53
CA GLN A 16 6.67 -1.64 8.87
C GLN A 16 7.82 -1.76 7.87
N VAL A 17 8.05 -2.97 7.33
CA VAL A 17 9.09 -3.21 6.31
C VAL A 17 8.78 -2.41 5.04
N LEU A 18 7.55 -2.48 4.55
CA LEU A 18 7.13 -1.75 3.35
C LEU A 18 7.21 -0.23 3.54
N VAL A 19 6.64 0.28 4.64
CA VAL A 19 6.68 1.72 4.94
C VAL A 19 8.11 2.24 5.01
N ARG A 20 9.02 1.49 5.64
CA ARG A 20 10.45 1.85 5.67
C ARG A 20 11.09 1.81 4.29
N ALA A 21 10.77 0.81 3.46
CA ALA A 21 11.32 0.70 2.12
C ALA A 21 10.90 1.88 1.23
N ILE A 22 9.62 2.26 1.28
CA ILE A 22 9.08 3.44 0.59
C ILE A 22 9.80 4.70 1.07
N ASN A 23 9.79 4.96 2.38
CA ASN A 23 10.32 6.22 2.93
C ASN A 23 11.84 6.36 2.80
N ARG A 24 12.58 5.25 2.67
CA ARG A 24 14.04 5.28 2.51
C ARG A 24 14.48 5.23 1.05
N ASN A 25 13.55 5.03 0.11
CA ASN A 25 13.84 4.69 -1.29
C ASN A 25 14.90 3.57 -1.40
N ARG A 26 14.82 2.58 -0.51
CA ARG A 26 15.75 1.44 -0.41
C ARG A 26 14.93 0.17 -0.34
N GLY A 27 14.65 -0.42 -1.50
CA GLY A 27 14.06 -1.75 -1.63
C GLY A 27 15.12 -2.82 -1.81
N SER A 28 14.81 -4.06 -1.41
CA SER A 28 15.47 -5.24 -1.98
C SER A 28 15.11 -5.35 -3.47
N LEU A 29 15.91 -6.11 -4.24
CA LEU A 29 15.70 -6.29 -5.69
C LEU A 29 14.26 -6.74 -6.03
N GLU A 30 13.66 -7.59 -5.19
CA GLU A 30 12.29 -8.10 -5.32
C GLU A 30 11.21 -7.00 -5.21
N LEU A 31 11.45 -5.97 -4.41
CA LEU A 31 10.51 -4.87 -4.19
C LEU A 31 10.69 -3.74 -5.21
N HIS A 32 11.71 -3.80 -6.08
CA HIS A 32 12.07 -2.68 -6.95
C HIS A 32 10.93 -2.29 -7.90
N GLY A 33 10.26 -3.27 -8.53
CA GLY A 33 9.10 -3.01 -9.39
C GLY A 33 7.95 -2.34 -8.65
N VAL A 34 7.53 -2.95 -7.53
CA VAL A 34 6.42 -2.42 -6.71
C VAL A 34 6.74 -1.04 -6.14
N LEU A 35 7.96 -0.79 -5.69
CA LEU A 35 8.36 0.53 -5.19
C LEU A 35 8.41 1.59 -6.30
N SER A 36 8.85 1.20 -7.51
CA SER A 36 8.80 2.07 -8.69
C SER A 36 7.36 2.43 -9.04
N ASP A 37 6.45 1.46 -9.03
CA ASP A 37 5.03 1.69 -9.29
C ASP A 37 4.41 2.62 -8.24
N ILE A 38 4.71 2.39 -6.96
CA ILE A 38 4.27 3.27 -5.86
C ILE A 38 4.81 4.69 -6.05
N ALA A 39 6.08 4.86 -6.41
CA ALA A 39 6.67 6.17 -6.67
C ALA A 39 6.02 6.88 -7.87
N GLY A 40 5.78 6.14 -8.96
CA GLY A 40 5.06 6.63 -10.13
C GLY A 40 3.64 7.10 -9.79
N LEU A 41 2.88 6.30 -9.04
CA LEU A 41 1.55 6.68 -8.57
C LEU A 41 1.58 7.87 -7.60
N ALA A 42 2.54 7.89 -6.67
CA ALA A 42 2.71 8.97 -5.68
C ALA A 42 3.00 10.31 -6.37
N SER A 43 3.74 10.30 -7.49
CA SER A 43 4.03 11.52 -8.28
C SER A 43 2.78 12.19 -8.88
N SER A 44 1.65 11.49 -8.93
CA SER A 44 0.37 12.06 -9.37
C SER A 44 -0.32 12.92 -8.30
N PHE A 45 0.20 12.94 -7.07
CA PHE A 45 -0.32 13.73 -5.96
C PHE A 45 0.57 14.93 -5.67
N THR A 46 -0.05 16.05 -5.30
CA THR A 46 0.66 17.21 -4.75
C THR A 46 1.28 16.87 -3.39
N PHE A 47 0.57 16.09 -2.59
CA PHE A 47 1.08 15.59 -1.31
C PHE A 47 0.76 14.11 -1.15
N CYS A 48 1.79 13.32 -0.86
CA CYS A 48 1.68 11.90 -0.59
C CYS A 48 2.51 11.55 0.64
N PHE A 49 1.87 10.97 1.64
CA PHE A 49 2.54 10.56 2.88
C PHE A 49 2.26 9.11 3.23
N PHE A 50 3.29 8.40 3.67
CA PHE A 50 3.23 6.99 4.05
C PHE A 50 3.63 6.83 5.52
N SER A 51 2.77 6.23 6.33
CA SER A 51 3.07 5.94 7.73
C SER A 51 2.70 4.53 8.15
N PHE A 52 3.47 4.03 9.13
CA PHE A 52 3.14 2.80 9.81
C PHE A 52 1.98 3.04 10.78
N VAL A 53 1.08 2.07 10.88
CA VAL A 53 0.08 1.97 11.95
C VAL A 53 0.11 0.55 12.51
N PRO A 54 -0.14 0.32 13.81
CA PRO A 54 -0.22 -1.04 14.33
C PRO A 54 -1.38 -1.81 13.68
N ARG A 55 -1.27 -3.14 13.60
CA ARG A 55 -2.28 -4.00 12.94
C ARG A 55 -3.70 -3.81 13.46
N ASN A 56 -3.86 -3.58 14.76
CA ASN A 56 -5.17 -3.30 15.38
C ASN A 56 -5.82 -2.00 14.85
N SER A 57 -5.02 -1.10 14.27
CA SER A 57 -5.43 0.18 13.69
C SER A 57 -5.61 0.09 12.17
N ASN A 58 -5.30 -1.06 11.56
CA ASN A 58 -5.50 -1.36 10.13
C ASN A 58 -6.61 -2.40 9.90
N GLY A 59 -7.56 -2.50 10.84
CA GLY A 59 -8.60 -3.53 10.87
C GLY A 59 -9.39 -3.69 9.55
N PRO A 60 -9.96 -2.61 8.98
CA PRO A 60 -10.73 -2.70 7.74
C PRO A 60 -9.93 -3.24 6.56
N ALA A 61 -8.69 -2.78 6.36
CA ALA A 61 -7.84 -3.25 5.26
C ALA A 61 -7.45 -4.72 5.45
N ASN A 62 -7.11 -5.12 6.68
CA ASN A 62 -6.81 -6.51 7.02
C ASN A 62 -8.03 -7.44 6.81
N ALA A 63 -9.23 -6.99 7.17
CA ALA A 63 -10.46 -7.75 6.94
C ALA A 63 -10.72 -7.96 5.45
N LEU A 64 -10.59 -6.91 4.64
CA LEU A 64 -10.73 -7.01 3.18
C LEU A 64 -9.70 -7.96 2.56
N ALA A 65 -8.43 -7.89 2.98
CA ALA A 65 -7.40 -8.80 2.49
C ALA A 65 -7.72 -10.26 2.81
N LYS A 66 -8.22 -10.56 4.01
CA LYS A 66 -8.65 -11.90 4.40
C LYS A 66 -9.83 -12.41 3.58
N ILE A 67 -10.83 -11.56 3.31
CA ILE A 67 -11.98 -11.92 2.47
C ILE A 67 -11.51 -12.24 1.05
N CYS A 68 -10.64 -11.42 0.46
CA CYS A 68 -10.10 -11.68 -0.87
C CYS A 68 -9.31 -12.99 -0.94
N LEU A 69 -8.50 -13.30 0.07
CA LEU A 69 -7.75 -14.56 0.14
C LEU A 69 -8.69 -15.76 0.22
N ALA A 70 -9.70 -15.72 1.10
CA ALA A 70 -10.68 -16.79 1.24
C ALA A 70 -11.47 -17.00 -0.08
N ASN A 71 -11.84 -15.92 -0.76
CA ASN A 71 -12.52 -15.99 -2.05
C ASN A 71 -11.62 -16.61 -3.13
N PHE A 72 -10.34 -16.26 -3.15
CA PHE A 72 -9.37 -16.83 -4.08
C PHE A 72 -9.21 -18.35 -3.86
N GLU A 73 -9.03 -18.78 -2.61
CA GLU A 73 -8.94 -20.21 -2.25
C GLU A 73 -10.23 -20.97 -2.57
N SER A 74 -11.40 -20.34 -2.40
CA SER A 74 -12.69 -20.94 -2.74
C SER A 74 -12.95 -21.04 -4.25
N SER A 75 -12.24 -20.25 -5.07
CA SER A 75 -12.44 -20.18 -6.52
C SER A 75 -11.74 -21.31 -7.30
N GLY A 76 -10.96 -22.16 -6.61
CA GLY A 76 -10.43 -23.42 -7.17
C GLY A 76 -9.48 -23.27 -8.37
N LEU A 77 -8.78 -22.13 -8.52
CA LEU A 77 -7.57 -22.04 -9.33
C LEU A 77 -6.36 -22.56 -8.56
#